data_AF-A0A962SY90-F1
#
_entry.id   AF-A0A962SY90-F1
#
_cell.length_a   1.000
_cell.length_b   1.000
_cell.length_c   1.000
_cell.angle_alpha   90.00
_cell.angle_beta   90.00
_cell.angle_gamma   90.00
#
_symmetry.space_group_name_H-M   'P 1'
#
loop_
_entity.id
_entity.type
_entity.pdbx_description
1 polymer ?
#
loop_
_entity_poly.entity_id
_entity_poly.type
_entity_poly.pdbx_seq_one_letter_code
_entity_poly.pdbx_strand_id
1 'polypeptide(L)'
;MQTDTYWTRFIAVREQSPLVHNITNFVAMNNTANALLAIGASPAMVHSMDEVEDFVAISQALVINIGTLYSEQVAACKLAAVS
;
A
#
# COMPACT_ATOMS: atom_id res chain seq x y z
N MET A 1 22.77 18.42 7.52
CA MET A 1 22.79 16.97 7.72
C MET A 1 21.37 16.42 7.83
N GLN A 2 20.60 16.47 6.74
CA GLN A 2 19.21 15.94 6.69
C GLN A 2 19.00 15.16 5.38
N THR A 3 19.70 15.57 4.32
CA THR A 3 19.78 14.88 3.03
C THR A 3 20.29 13.44 3.15
N ASP A 4 21.28 13.20 4.01
CA ASP A 4 21.86 11.86 4.21
C ASP A 4 20.80 10.88 4.72
N THR A 5 19.91 11.32 5.61
CA THR A 5 18.84 10.46 6.18
C THR A 5 17.76 10.11 5.15
N TYR A 6 17.34 11.05 4.31
CA TYR A 6 16.34 10.77 3.27
C TYR A 6 16.92 9.87 2.18
N TRP A 7 18.17 10.09 1.79
CA TRP A 7 18.85 9.25 0.81
C TRP A 7 19.00 7.81 1.32
N THR A 8 19.44 7.61 2.56
CA THR A 8 19.51 6.28 3.17
C THR A 8 18.15 5.59 3.19
N ARG A 9 17.06 6.30 3.52
CA ARG A 9 15.71 5.72 3.49
C ARG A 9 15.25 5.36 2.08
N PHE A 10 15.55 6.20 1.09
CA PHE A 10 15.24 5.91 -0.31
C PHE A 10 15.96 4.65 -0.80
N ILE A 11 17.25 4.50 -0.49
CA ILE A 11 18.01 3.28 -0.81
C ILE A 11 17.41 2.06 -0.10
N ALA A 12 17.05 2.16 1.19
CA ALA A 12 16.44 1.07 1.93
C ALA A 12 15.13 0.57 1.30
N VAL A 13 14.28 1.47 0.78
CA VAL A 13 13.06 1.07 0.04
C VAL A 13 13.41 0.24 -1.20
N ARG A 14 14.42 0.65 -1.96
CA ARG A 14 14.85 -0.08 -3.17
C ARG A 14 15.47 -1.43 -2.85
N GLU A 15 16.23 -1.53 -1.78
CA GLU A 15 16.89 -2.78 -1.35
C GLU A 15 15.89 -3.78 -0.77
N GLN A 16 14.94 -3.31 0.03
CA GLN A 16 13.93 -4.16 0.67
C GLN A 16 12.77 -4.50 -0.26
N SER A 17 12.49 -3.66 -1.25
CA SER A 17 11.35 -3.76 -2.16
C SER A 17 10.04 -4.12 -1.42
N PRO A 18 9.62 -3.29 -0.45
CA PRO A 18 8.52 -3.64 0.44
C PRO A 18 7.22 -3.86 -0.33
N LEU A 19 6.49 -4.90 0.03
CA LEU A 19 5.11 -5.15 -0.38
C LEU A 19 4.19 -4.16 0.32
N VAL A 20 3.59 -3.26 -0.47
CA VAL A 20 2.65 -2.24 0.02
C VAL A 20 1.24 -2.63 -0.42
N HIS A 21 0.43 -3.00 0.56
CA HIS A 21 -0.99 -3.31 0.37
C HIS A 21 -1.78 -2.01 0.28
N ASN A 22 -2.46 -1.80 -0.84
CA ASN A 22 -3.24 -0.60 -1.14
C ASN A 22 -4.72 -0.94 -1.24
N ILE A 23 -5.52 -0.43 -0.31
CA ILE A 23 -6.97 -0.28 -0.47
C ILE A 23 -7.21 1.18 -0.83
N THR A 24 -7.18 1.46 -2.14
CA THR A 24 -7.25 2.82 -2.69
C THR A 24 -8.42 2.97 -3.66
N ASN A 25 -8.70 4.22 -4.00
CA ASN A 25 -9.76 4.55 -4.94
C ASN A 25 -9.34 4.32 -6.41
N PHE A 26 -10.31 4.11 -7.30
CA PHE A 26 -10.03 3.83 -8.72
C PHE A 26 -9.33 4.97 -9.48
N VAL A 27 -9.51 6.22 -9.05
CA VAL A 27 -8.87 7.39 -9.71
C VAL A 27 -7.36 7.39 -9.49
N ALA A 28 -6.92 7.03 -8.29
CA ALA A 28 -5.52 7.04 -7.90
C ALA A 28 -4.81 5.69 -8.09
N MET A 29 -5.54 4.59 -8.28
CA MET A 29 -5.00 3.22 -8.25
C MET A 29 -3.75 3.02 -9.11
N ASN A 30 -3.81 3.40 -10.40
CA ASN A 30 -2.68 3.24 -11.32
C ASN A 30 -1.51 4.18 -10.96
N ASN A 31 -1.81 5.42 -10.58
CA ASN A 31 -0.79 6.40 -10.19
C ASN A 31 -0.05 5.97 -8.93
N THR A 32 -0.77 5.46 -7.92
CA THR A 32 -0.18 4.92 -6.70
C THR A 32 0.69 3.71 -6.99
N ALA A 33 0.22 2.77 -7.84
CA ALA A 33 1.02 1.62 -8.24
C ALA A 33 2.34 2.06 -8.91
N ASN A 34 2.25 2.93 -9.91
CA ASN A 34 3.43 3.40 -10.64
C ASN A 34 4.37 4.23 -9.78
N ALA A 35 3.85 5.04 -8.85
CA ALA A 35 4.69 5.77 -7.89
C ALA A 35 5.48 4.82 -6.98
N LEU A 36 4.84 3.77 -6.47
CA LEU A 36 5.49 2.74 -5.65
C LEU A 36 6.54 1.96 -6.45
N LEU A 37 6.22 1.54 -7.67
CA LEU A 37 7.17 0.88 -8.57
C LEU A 37 8.38 1.76 -8.88
N ALA A 38 8.16 3.05 -9.16
CA ALA A 38 9.24 3.99 -9.48
C ALA A 38 10.26 4.14 -8.33
N ILE A 39 9.79 4.10 -7.08
CA ILE A 39 10.66 4.14 -5.89
C ILE A 39 11.24 2.78 -5.51
N GLY A 40 10.88 1.70 -6.21
CA GLY A 40 11.39 0.35 -5.98
C GLY A 40 10.60 -0.49 -4.98
N ALA A 41 9.39 -0.07 -4.60
CA ALA A 41 8.47 -0.87 -3.80
C ALA A 41 7.60 -1.78 -4.68
N SER A 42 6.92 -2.74 -4.05
CA SER A 42 5.98 -3.67 -4.70
C SER A 42 4.53 -3.34 -4.32
N PRO A 43 3.74 -2.70 -5.20
CA PRO A 43 2.34 -2.41 -4.91
C PRO A 43 1.44 -3.64 -5.09
N ALA A 44 0.43 -3.78 -4.23
CA ALA A 44 -0.65 -4.74 -4.41
C ALA A 44 -2.01 -4.14 -4.04
N MET A 45 -3.02 -4.34 -4.88
CA MET A 45 -4.34 -3.69 -4.80
C MET A 45 -5.42 -4.67 -4.36
N VAL A 46 -5.24 -5.29 -3.20
CA VAL A 46 -6.13 -6.34 -2.68
C VAL A 46 -7.21 -5.71 -1.79
N HIS A 47 -8.48 -6.01 -2.06
CA HIS A 47 -9.60 -5.52 -1.25
C HIS A 47 -10.73 -6.58 -1.18
N SER A 48 -10.43 -7.83 -1.53
CA SER A 48 -11.34 -8.95 -1.33
C SER A 48 -11.44 -9.28 0.15
N MET A 49 -12.66 -9.40 0.67
CA MET A 49 -12.89 -9.78 2.08
C MET A 49 -12.24 -11.12 2.44
N ASP A 50 -12.14 -12.04 1.49
CA ASP A 50 -11.64 -13.40 1.71
C ASP A 50 -10.12 -13.47 1.86
N GLU A 51 -9.40 -12.45 1.37
CA GLU A 51 -7.93 -12.47 1.29
C GLU A 51 -7.29 -11.28 2.03
N VAL A 52 -8.07 -10.29 2.45
CA VAL A 52 -7.53 -9.01 2.95
C VAL A 52 -6.69 -9.17 4.22
N GLU A 53 -7.10 -10.02 5.15
CA GLU A 53 -6.36 -10.24 6.41
C GLU A 53 -5.04 -10.96 6.16
N ASP A 54 -5.08 -12.03 5.37
CA ASP A 54 -3.89 -12.77 4.95
C ASP A 54 -2.91 -11.86 4.20
N PHE A 55 -3.45 -10.96 3.37
CA PHE A 55 -2.62 -10.01 2.62
C PHE A 55 -1.99 -8.95 3.52
N VAL A 56 -2.73 -8.43 4.52
CA VAL A 56 -2.18 -7.52 5.52
C VAL A 56 -1.01 -8.19 6.26
N ALA A 57 -1.18 -9.46 6.67
CA ALA A 57 -0.19 -10.21 7.44
C ALA A 57 1.16 -10.39 6.71
N ILE A 58 1.16 -10.46 5.37
CA ILE A 58 2.39 -10.57 4.57
C ILE A 58 2.93 -9.21 4.09
N SER A 59 2.14 -8.14 4.17
CA SER A 59 2.53 -6.82 3.71
C SER A 59 3.45 -6.11 4.70
N GLN A 60 4.33 -5.24 4.20
CA GLN A 60 5.20 -4.41 5.05
C GLN A 60 4.54 -3.06 5.39
N ALA A 61 3.50 -2.69 4.65
CA ALA A 61 2.69 -1.50 4.91
C ALA A 61 1.30 -1.65 4.30
N LEU A 62 0.31 -1.11 5.01
CA LEU A 62 -1.06 -0.94 4.56
C LEU A 62 -1.36 0.54 4.28
N VAL A 63 -1.93 0.81 3.11
CA VAL A 63 -2.41 2.14 2.70
C VAL A 63 -3.92 2.07 2.48
N ILE A 64 -4.66 2.85 3.27
CA ILE A 64 -6.11 3.03 3.09
C ILE A 64 -6.36 4.46 2.60
N ASN A 65 -6.87 4.59 1.38
CA ASN A 65 -7.29 5.87 0.82
C ASN A 65 -8.82 5.89 0.66
N ILE A 66 -9.47 6.68 1.52
CA ILE A 66 -10.93 6.77 1.61
C ILE A 66 -11.59 7.76 0.63
N GLY A 67 -10.83 8.32 -0.32
CA GLY A 67 -11.27 9.45 -1.14
C GLY A 67 -12.55 9.21 -1.94
N THR A 68 -12.61 8.10 -2.68
CA THR A 68 -13.80 7.69 -3.46
C THR A 68 -14.02 6.17 -3.38
N LEU A 69 -14.22 5.66 -2.16
CA LEU A 69 -14.54 4.25 -1.93
C LEU A 69 -15.97 3.90 -2.33
N TYR A 70 -16.17 2.65 -2.73
CA TYR A 70 -17.48 2.03 -2.94
C TYR A 70 -17.83 1.15 -1.74
N SER A 71 -19.12 0.85 -1.57
CA SER A 71 -19.68 0.15 -0.40
C SER A 71 -18.93 -1.13 -0.03
N GLU A 72 -18.54 -1.91 -1.03
CA GLU A 72 -17.84 -3.19 -0.89
C GLU A 72 -16.43 -3.04 -0.31
N GLN A 73 -15.73 -1.95 -0.66
CA GLN A 73 -14.37 -1.68 -0.15
C GLN A 73 -14.39 -1.22 1.31
N VAL A 74 -15.50 -0.65 1.80
CA VAL A 74 -15.59 -0.15 3.19
C VAL A 74 -15.42 -1.28 4.20
N ALA A 75 -16.02 -2.46 3.93
CA ALA A 75 -15.87 -3.62 4.80
C ALA A 75 -14.41 -4.10 4.82
N ALA A 76 -13.78 -4.20 3.65
CA ALA A 76 -12.38 -4.61 3.52
C ALA A 76 -11.43 -3.62 4.21
N CYS A 77 -11.66 -2.30 4.07
CA CYS A 77 -10.89 -1.27 4.78
C CYS A 77 -10.95 -1.45 6.30
N LYS A 78 -12.14 -1.70 6.84
CA LYS A 78 -12.33 -1.89 8.29
C LYS A 78 -11.61 -3.13 8.79
N LEU A 79 -11.73 -4.23 8.05
CA LEU A 79 -11.07 -5.49 8.37
C LEU A 79 -9.55 -5.32 8.32
N ALA A 80 -9.01 -4.82 7.21
CA ALA A 80 -7.58 -4.57 7.04
C ALA A 80 -6.98 -3.66 8.12
N ALA A 81 -7.71 -2.64 8.58
CA ALA A 81 -7.22 -1.69 9.57
C ALA A 81 -7.07 -2.26 10.99
N VAL A 82 -7.72 -3.40 11.27
CA VAL A 82 -7.67 -4.05 12.59
C VAL A 82 -6.94 -5.39 12.58
N SER A 83 -6.52 -5.86 11.40
CA SER A 83 -5.69 -7.06 11.20
C SER A 83 -4.22 -6.82 11.54
#